data_AF-A0A2W2EB36-F1
#
_entry.id   AF-A0A2W2EB36-F1
#
_cell.length_a   1.000
_cell.length_b   1.000
_cell.length_c   1.000
_cell.angle_alpha   90.00
_cell.angle_beta   90.00
_cell.angle_gamma   90.00
#
_symmetry.space_group_name_H-M   'P 1'
#
loop_
_entity.id
_entity.type
_entity.pdbx_description
1 polymer ?
#
loop_
_entity_poly.entity_id
_entity_poly.type
_entity_poly.pdbx_seq_one_letter_code
_entity_poly.pdbx_strand_id
1 'polypeptide(L)' 'MTEVHHEDVAAYALGLLSEEERAAFERHLRSCGSCAGEVGSFAAMGELIRGVHPDDLLPLS' A
#
# COMPACT_ATOMS: atom_id res chain seq x y z
N MET A 1 2.21 8.81 21.33
CA MET A 1 1.35 7.67 20.96
C MET A 1 0.96 7.91 19.52
N THR A 2 1.53 7.15 18.58
CA THR A 2 1.11 7.17 17.18
C THR A 2 -0.16 6.34 17.07
N GLU A 3 -1.30 7.02 16.98
CA GLU A 3 -2.58 6.39 16.67
C GLU A 3 -2.54 5.86 15.24
N VAL A 4 -3.04 4.64 15.01
CA VAL A 4 -3.00 3.98 13.69
C VAL A 4 -4.36 4.18 13.03
N HIS A 5 -4.38 4.80 11.86
CA HIS A 5 -5.60 5.11 11.12
C HIS A 5 -5.73 4.25 9.85
N HIS A 6 -6.96 4.03 9.40
CA HIS A 6 -7.22 3.31 8.14
C HIS A 6 -6.64 4.05 6.91
N GLU A 7 -6.56 5.37 6.96
CA GLU A 7 -5.93 6.22 5.94
C GLU A 7 -4.42 5.94 5.78
N ASP A 8 -3.77 5.32 6.78
CA ASP A 8 -2.36 4.91 6.69
C ASP A 8 -2.15 3.71 5.73
N VAL A 9 -3.21 3.03 5.27
CA VAL A 9 -3.12 1.90 4.32
C VAL A 9 -2.34 2.30 3.06
N ALA A 10 -2.63 3.47 2.49
CA ALA A 10 -1.98 3.93 1.27
C ALA A 10 -0.50 4.26 1.51
N ALA A 11 -0.20 4.93 2.64
CA ALA A 11 1.17 5.23 3.04
C ALA A 11 1.98 3.95 3.33
N TYR A 12 1.36 2.94 3.96
CA TYR A 12 1.96 1.63 4.15
C TYR A 12 2.26 0.94 2.83
N ALA A 13 1.28 0.86 1.92
CA ALA A 13 1.44 0.19 0.63
C ALA A 13 2.51 0.84 -0.27
N LEU A 14 2.66 2.17 -0.19
CA LEU A 14 3.65 2.94 -0.94
C LEU A 14 5.02 3.04 -0.24
N GLY A 15 5.17 2.49 0.96
CA GLY A 15 6.43 2.53 1.73
C GLY A 15 6.79 3.92 2.26
N LEU A 16 5.79 4.77 2.52
CA LEU A 16 5.95 6.16 2.95
C LEU A 16 5.99 6.32 4.49
N LEU A 17 5.62 5.28 5.23
CA LEU A 17 5.65 5.29 6.70
C LEU A 17 7.08 5.23 7.24
N SER A 18 7.32 5.91 8.36
CA SER A 18 8.52 5.66 9.16
C SER A 18 8.53 4.23 9.71
N GLU A 19 9.69 3.79 10.20
CA GLU A 19 9.82 2.44 10.76
C GLU A 19 8.90 2.20 11.98
N GLU A 20 8.72 3.21 12.83
CA GLU A 20 7.83 3.12 13.99
C GLU A 20 6.36 3.02 13.58
N GLU A 21 5.93 3.85 12.63
CA GLU A 21 4.56 3.85 12.09
C GLU A 21 4.26 2.55 11.35
N ARG A 22 5.20 2.06 10.54
CA ARG A 22 5.08 0.76 9.86
C ARG A 22 4.89 -0.36 10.87
N ALA A 23 5.72 -0.41 11.91
CA ALA A 23 5.59 -1.43 12.95
C ALA A 23 4.25 -1.32 13.70
N ALA A 24 3.74 -0.11 13.94
CA ALA A 24 2.42 0.09 14.53
C ALA A 24 1.30 -0.40 13.61
N PHE A 25 1.36 -0.07 12.32
CA PHE A 25 0.41 -0.49 11.31
C PHE A 25 0.38 -2.01 11.13
N GLU A 26 1.53 -2.67 11.15
CA GLU A 26 1.62 -4.14 11.09
C GLU A 26 0.99 -4.83 12.31
N ARG A 27 0.99 -4.19 13.48
CA ARG A 27 0.23 -4.69 14.64
C ARG A 27 -1.28 -4.61 14.39
N HIS A 28 -1.74 -3.51 13.80
CA HIS A 28 -3.14 -3.30 13.44
C HIS A 28 -3.61 -4.29 12.35
N LEU A 29 -2.79 -4.59 11.35
CA LEU A 29 -3.12 -5.55 10.29
C LEU A 29 -3.45 -6.96 10.81
N ARG A 30 -2.92 -7.34 11.97
CA ARG A 30 -3.21 -8.65 12.58
C ARG A 30 -4.63 -8.75 13.16
N SER A 31 -5.29 -7.63 13.42
CA SER A 31 -6.64 -7.58 14.01
C SER A 31 -7.70 -6.95 13.10
N CYS A 32 -7.30 -6.28 12.00
CA CYS A 32 -8.21 -5.59 11.10
C CYS A 32 -8.20 -6.21 9.69
N GLY A 33 -9.23 -7.01 9.39
CA GLY A 33 -9.39 -7.65 8.07
C GLY A 33 -9.62 -6.66 6.92
N SER A 34 -10.24 -5.50 7.19
CA SER A 34 -10.47 -4.46 6.17
C SER A 34 -9.15 -3.90 5.64
N CYS A 35 -8.27 -3.45 6.55
CA CYS A 35 -6.95 -2.94 6.18
C CYS A 35 -6.10 -4.01 5.49
N ALA A 36 -6.15 -5.26 5.95
CA ALA A 36 -5.45 -6.36 5.29
C ALA A 36 -5.95 -6.59 3.85
N GLY A 37 -7.26 -6.53 3.62
CA GLY A 37 -7.87 -6.64 2.29
C GLY A 37 -7.49 -5.48 1.37
N GLU A 38 -7.46 -4.25 1.88
CA GLU A 38 -7.04 -3.09 1.09
C GLU A 38 -5.56 -3.15 0.71
N VAL A 39 -4.67 -3.48 1.65
CA VAL A 39 -3.24 -3.71 1.38
C VAL A 39 -3.07 -4.80 0.30
N GLY A 40 -3.82 -5.91 0.41
CA GLY A 40 -3.81 -6.97 -0.60
C GLY A 40 -4.26 -6.49 -1.98
N SER A 41 -5.25 -5.59 -2.04
CA SER A 41 -5.75 -5.00 -3.29
C SER A 41 -4.69 -4.10 -3.94
N PHE A 42 -4.00 -3.27 -3.16
CA PHE A 42 -2.87 -2.47 -3.66
C PHE A 42 -1.71 -3.33 -4.14
N ALA A 43 -1.38 -4.42 -3.44
CA ALA A 43 -0.34 -5.36 -3.87
C ALA A 43 -0.70 -6.03 -5.22
N ALA A 44 -1.96 -6.46 -5.39
CA ALA A 44 -2.42 -7.04 -6.65
C ALA A 44 -2.35 -6.02 -7.81
N MET A 45 -2.71 -4.76 -7.57
CA MET A 45 -2.55 -3.69 -8.57
C MET A 45 -1.08 -3.46 -8.94
N GLY A 46 -0.18 -3.44 -7.95
CA GLY A 46 1.26 -3.27 -8.18
C GLY A 46 1.83 -4.37 -9.07
N GLU A 47 1.41 -5.62 -8.87
CA GLU A 47 1.84 -6.75 -9.71
C GLU A 47 1.31 -6.64 -11.15
N LEU A 48 0.09 -6.13 -11.37
CA LEU A 48 -0.42 -5.86 -12.71
C LEU A 48 0.40 -4.77 -13.42
N ILE A 49 0.76 -3.70 -12.69
CA ILE A 49 1.51 -2.56 -13.25
C ILE A 49 2.98 -2.94 -13.51
N ARG A 50 3.57 -3.87 -12.77
CA ARG A 50 4.96 -4.32 -12.94
C ARG A 50 5.27 -4.80 -14.38
N GLY A 51 4.26 -5.32 -15.09
CA GLY A 51 4.39 -5.77 -16.48
C GLY A 51 4.28 -4.67 -17.54
N VAL A 52 3.97 -3.43 -17.15
CA VAL A 52 3.78 -2.29 -18.06
C VAL A 52 5.10 -1.55 -18.22
N HIS A 53 5.60 -1.40 -19.45
CA HIS A 53 6.72 -0.53 -19.71
C HIS A 53 6.25 0.93 -19.73
N PRO A 54 6.95 1.91 -19.13
CA PRO A 54 6.52 3.31 -19.13
C PRO A 54 6.24 3.88 -20.52
N ASP A 55 6.99 3.43 -21.54
CA ASP A 55 6.77 3.85 -22.93
C ASP A 55 5.42 3.39 -23.50
N ASP A 56 4.82 2.31 -22.95
CA ASP A 56 3.50 1.83 -23.35
C ASP A 56 2.37 2.78 -22.90
N LEU A 57 2.67 3.70 -21.97
CA LEU A 57 1.73 4.70 -21.45
C LEU A 57 1.84 6.06 -22.17
N LEU A 58 2.85 6.24 -23.03
CA LEU A 58 3.00 7.45 -23.81
C LEU A 58 2.00 7.44 -24.98
N PRO A 59 1.31 8.56 -25.27
CA PRO A 59 0.41 8.63 -26.40
C PRO A 59 1.17 8.41 -27.71
N LEU A 60 0.65 7.55 -28.58
CA LEU A 60 1.16 7.38 -29.94
C LEU A 60 1.04 8.73 -30.66
N SER A 61 2.19 9.29 -31.04
CA SER A 61 2.30 10.53 -31.81
C SER A 61 1.90 10.36 -33.27
#